data_AF-A0A9X0DMP3-F1
#
_entry.id   AF-A0A9X0DMP3-F1
#
_cell.length_a   1.000
_cell.length_b   1.000
_cell.length_c   1.000
_cell.angle_alpha   90.00
_cell.angle_beta   90.00
_cell.angle_gamma   90.00
#
_symmetry.space_group_name_H-M   'P 1'
#
loop_
_entity.id
_entity.type
_entity.pdbx_description
1 polymer ?
#
loop_
_entity_poly.entity_id
_entity_poly.type
_entity_poly.pdbx_seq_one_letter_code
_entity_poly.pdbx_strand_id
1 'polypeptide(L)'
;MIKGYGPGHSWSLISYGSFCGGAVIIIVAIGIVACFMEALQGIIMLVLDDVALFFLLAGGIAYAATIKVGNCADSDGYVSYHDNPFGFSVDRRLAIKEAIDEATSRCRETQASTAFLWFTAACFIGTTAIQFLGHKRGGGAASYP
;
A
#
# COMPACT_ATOMS: atom_id res chain seq x y z
N MET A 1 -3.13 -12.33 17.16
CA MET A 1 -2.41 -13.34 16.35
C MET A 1 -3.31 -13.74 15.20
N ILE A 2 -2.89 -13.50 13.96
CA ILE A 2 -3.62 -14.02 12.79
C ILE A 2 -3.34 -15.53 12.76
N LYS A 3 -4.39 -16.34 12.82
CA LYS A 3 -4.28 -17.81 12.80
C LYS A 3 -3.78 -18.25 11.41
N GLY A 4 -2.74 -19.08 11.34
CA GLY A 4 -2.29 -19.72 10.10
C GLY A 4 -0.93 -19.30 9.52
N TYR A 5 -0.15 -18.47 10.23
CA TYR A 5 1.24 -18.21 9.87
C TYR A 5 2.16 -19.15 10.65
N GLY A 6 2.92 -19.99 9.94
CA GLY A 6 3.92 -20.88 10.53
C GLY A 6 5.19 -20.15 10.98
N PRO A 7 6.04 -20.80 11.79
CA PRO A 7 7.35 -20.26 12.17
C PRO A 7 8.24 -20.13 10.93
N GLY A 8 8.60 -18.89 10.56
CA GLY A 8 9.49 -18.61 9.41
C GLY A 8 9.03 -17.48 8.46
N HIS A 9 7.76 -17.06 8.52
CA HIS A 9 7.20 -16.06 7.59
C HIS A 9 7.54 -14.61 7.94
N SER A 10 7.34 -13.66 7.02
CA SER A 10 7.66 -12.24 7.24
C SER A 10 6.53 -11.49 7.99
N TRP A 11 6.27 -11.89 9.23
CA TRP A 11 5.31 -11.22 10.13
C TRP A 11 5.56 -9.72 10.26
N SER A 12 6.83 -9.31 10.16
CA SER A 12 7.26 -7.92 10.15
C SER A 12 6.70 -7.13 8.97
N LEU A 13 6.63 -7.75 7.79
CA LEU A 13 6.15 -7.08 6.57
C LEU A 13 4.65 -6.80 6.63
N ILE A 14 3.85 -7.81 7.03
CA ILE A 14 2.39 -7.67 7.10
C ILE A 14 2.01 -6.67 8.19
N SER A 15 2.69 -6.73 9.34
CA SER A 15 2.48 -5.79 10.44
C SER A 15 2.84 -4.36 10.01
N TYR A 16 3.98 -4.19 9.34
CA TYR A 16 4.40 -2.91 8.78
C TYR A 16 3.42 -2.37 7.72
N GLY A 17 2.98 -3.23 6.80
CA GLY A 17 1.98 -2.89 5.78
C GLY A 17 0.65 -2.45 6.39
N SER A 18 0.17 -3.16 7.43
CA SER A 18 -1.05 -2.78 8.15
C SER A 18 -0.91 -1.44 8.88
N PHE A 19 0.28 -1.13 9.41
CA PHE A 19 0.57 0.15 10.04
C PHE A 19 0.56 1.29 9.02
N CYS A 20 1.25 1.13 7.89
CA CYS A 20 1.25 2.13 6.81
C CYS A 20 -0.16 2.37 6.27
N GLY A 21 -0.92 1.30 5.98
CA GLY A 21 -2.30 1.42 5.51
C GLY A 21 -3.23 2.09 6.53
N GLY A 22 -3.12 1.70 7.81
CA GLY A 22 -3.89 2.31 8.90
C GLY A 22 -3.59 3.80 9.09
N ALA A 23 -2.32 4.20 9.01
CA ALA A 23 -1.91 5.60 9.08
C ALA A 23 -2.53 6.42 7.94
N VAL A 24 -2.49 5.90 6.70
CA VAL A 24 -3.08 6.56 5.53
C VAL A 24 -4.59 6.72 5.69
N ILE A 25 -5.30 5.71 6.19
CA ILE A 25 -6.76 5.81 6.44
C ILE A 25 -7.07 6.94 7.43
N ILE A 26 -6.29 7.08 8.51
CA ILE A 26 -6.47 8.15 9.49
C ILE A 26 -6.20 9.52 8.84
N ILE A 27 -5.11 9.64 8.08
CA ILE A 27 -4.75 10.89 7.38
C ILE A 27 -5.86 11.30 6.39
N VAL A 28 -6.39 10.35 5.63
CA VAL A 28 -7.51 10.59 4.70
C VAL A 28 -8.76 11.04 5.45
N ALA A 29 -9.09 10.43 6.59
CA ALA A 29 -10.22 10.85 7.40
C ALA A 29 -10.06 12.30 7.90
N ILE A 30 -8.85 12.68 8.34
CA ILE A 30 -8.54 14.06 8.73
C ILE A 30 -8.65 15.01 7.52
N GLY A 31 -8.15 14.60 6.35
CA GLY A 31 -8.28 15.36 5.10
C GLY A 31 -9.74 15.62 4.71
N ILE A 32 -10.61 14.61 4.84
CA ILE A 32 -12.05 14.76 4.57
C ILE A 32 -12.68 15.78 5.53
N VAL A 33 -12.33 15.76 6.82
CA VAL A 33 -12.83 16.74 7.79
C VAL A 33 -12.27 18.14 7.48
N ALA A 34 -11.01 18.24 7.06
CA ALA A 34 -10.37 19.50 6.68
C ALA A 34 -11.03 20.16 5.46
N CYS A 35 -11.64 19.39 4.54
CA CYS A 35 -12.39 19.94 3.41
C CYS A 35 -13.57 20.85 3.82
N PHE A 36 -14.12 20.67 5.02
CA PHE A 36 -15.28 21.45 5.50
C PHE A 36 -14.88 22.73 6.25
N MET A 37 -13.59 22.96 6.46
CA MET A 37 -13.06 24.14 7.14
C MET A 37 -12.29 24.98 6.12
N GLU A 38 -12.90 26.07 5.62
CA GLU A 38 -12.27 26.98 4.65
C GLU A 38 -10.93 27.56 5.15
N ALA A 39 -10.74 27.66 6.47
CA ALA A 39 -9.49 28.13 7.09
C ALA A 39 -8.31 27.16 6.98
N LEU A 40 -8.53 25.89 6.62
CA LEU A 40 -7.52 24.81 6.63
C LEU A 40 -7.16 24.30 5.22
N GLN A 41 -7.75 24.88 4.18
CA GLN A 41 -7.70 24.37 2.80
C GLN A 41 -6.37 24.65 2.05
N GLY A 42 -5.39 25.23 2.75
CA GLY A 42 -4.07 25.56 2.21
C GLY A 42 -3.02 24.50 2.52
N ILE A 43 -1.89 24.96 3.06
CA ILE A 43 -0.66 24.17 3.30
C ILE A 43 -0.88 22.86 4.08
N ILE A 44 -1.92 22.77 4.91
CA ILE A 44 -2.21 21.61 5.75
C ILE A 44 -2.66 20.41 4.90
N MET A 45 -3.47 20.63 3.85
CA MET A 45 -3.85 19.55 2.93
C MET A 45 -2.64 19.01 2.15
N LEU A 46 -1.73 19.90 1.76
CA LEU A 46 -0.50 19.50 1.06
C LEU A 46 0.42 18.67 1.97
N VAL A 47 0.58 19.08 3.24
CA VAL A 47 1.35 18.30 4.22
C VAL A 47 0.70 16.95 4.50
N LEU A 48 -0.63 16.89 4.62
CA LEU A 48 -1.35 15.63 4.81
C LEU A 48 -1.17 14.70 3.60
N ASP A 49 -1.28 15.23 2.38
CA ASP A 49 -1.06 14.49 1.14
C ASP A 49 0.38 13.95 1.04
N ASP A 50 1.39 14.76 1.41
CA ASP A 50 2.80 14.33 1.43
C ASP A 50 3.07 13.23 2.46
N VAL A 51 2.47 13.32 3.64
CA VAL A 51 2.62 12.29 4.68
C VAL A 51 1.90 11.00 4.28
N ALA A 52 0.70 11.08 3.68
CA ALA A 52 0.00 9.93 3.13
C ALA A 52 0.82 9.26 2.02
N LEU A 53 1.39 10.06 1.11
CA LEU A 53 2.26 9.59 0.05
C LEU A 53 3.49 8.88 0.61
N PHE A 54 4.13 9.42 1.65
CA PHE A 54 5.28 8.80 2.28
C PHE A 54 4.95 7.39 2.81
N PHE A 55 3.83 7.22 3.51
CA PHE A 55 3.42 5.91 4.02
C PHE A 55 3.02 4.93 2.92
N LEU A 56 2.32 5.41 1.88
CA LEU A 56 1.96 4.59 0.72
C LEU A 56 3.20 4.12 -0.04
N LEU A 57 4.16 5.02 -0.25
CA LEU A 57 5.41 4.72 -0.95
C LEU A 57 6.28 3.76 -0.13
N ALA A 58 6.44 4.02 1.16
CA ALA A 58 7.24 3.18 2.05
C ALA A 58 6.64 1.78 2.20
N GLY A 59 5.31 1.67 2.30
CA GLY A 59 4.59 0.39 2.26
C GLY A 59 4.74 -0.31 0.91
N GLY A 60 4.52 0.41 -0.19
CA GLY A 60 4.62 -0.12 -1.56
C GLY A 60 6.02 -0.64 -1.92
N ILE A 61 7.08 0.07 -1.50
CA ILE A 61 8.48 -0.37 -1.70
C ILE A 61 8.76 -1.64 -0.88
N ALA A 62 8.29 -1.71 0.38
CA ALA A 62 8.48 -2.89 1.22
C ALA A 62 7.79 -4.13 0.64
N TYR A 63 6.56 -3.99 0.13
CA TYR A 63 5.86 -5.08 -0.56
C TYR A 63 6.51 -5.45 -1.90
N ALA A 64 6.96 -4.46 -2.70
CA ALA A 64 7.64 -4.73 -3.96
C ALA A 64 8.98 -5.48 -3.77
N ALA A 65 9.75 -5.12 -2.75
CA ALA A 65 11.04 -5.76 -2.45
C ALA A 65 10.90 -7.23 -2.00
N THR A 66 9.75 -7.57 -1.41
CA THR A 66 9.51 -8.90 -0.82
C THR A 66 8.82 -9.87 -1.77
N ILE A 67 7.82 -9.41 -2.52
CA ILE A 67 7.08 -10.24 -3.49
C ILE A 67 7.97 -10.58 -4.69
N LYS A 68 8.81 -9.62 -5.14
CA LYS A 68 9.54 -9.68 -6.42
C LYS A 68 8.60 -9.91 -7.62
N VAL A 69 9.12 -9.76 -8.83
CA VAL A 69 8.30 -9.97 -10.04
C VAL A 69 8.40 -11.43 -10.43
N GLY A 70 7.30 -12.17 -10.32
CA GLY A 70 7.22 -13.55 -10.79
C GLY A 70 5.79 -14.00 -11.05
N ASN A 71 5.67 -15.18 -11.66
CA ASN A 71 4.40 -15.71 -12.11
C ASN A 71 3.77 -16.56 -11.01
N CYS A 72 2.75 -16.05 -10.32
CA CYS A 72 2.02 -16.82 -9.30
C CYS A 72 1.31 -18.06 -9.87
N ALA A 73 1.12 -18.18 -11.19
CA ALA A 73 0.56 -19.38 -11.81
C ALA A 73 1.57 -20.55 -11.90
N ASP A 74 2.86 -20.29 -11.71
CA ASP A 74 3.90 -21.32 -11.60
C ASP A 74 4.09 -21.70 -10.13
N SER A 75 3.24 -22.62 -9.67
CA SER A 75 3.21 -23.06 -8.27
C SER A 75 4.39 -23.96 -7.88
N ASP A 76 4.98 -24.67 -8.84
CA ASP A 76 6.09 -25.61 -8.60
C ASP A 76 7.46 -24.89 -8.59
N GLY A 77 7.63 -23.86 -9.41
CA GLY A 77 8.85 -23.06 -9.47
C GLY A 77 8.85 -21.83 -8.56
N TYR A 78 7.93 -20.89 -8.80
CA TYR A 78 7.97 -19.57 -8.16
C TYR A 78 7.40 -19.59 -6.74
N VAL A 79 6.24 -20.20 -6.54
CA VAL A 79 5.58 -20.21 -5.21
C VAL A 79 6.35 -21.09 -4.22
N SER A 80 6.82 -22.27 -4.65
CA SER A 80 7.59 -23.21 -3.82
C SER A 80 8.99 -22.68 -3.45
N TYR A 81 9.65 -21.93 -4.34
CA TYR A 81 10.95 -21.31 -4.05
C TYR A 81 10.82 -20.00 -3.25
N HIS A 82 9.66 -19.33 -3.30
CA HIS A 82 9.34 -18.11 -2.55
C HIS A 82 8.30 -18.36 -1.44
N ASP A 83 8.53 -19.39 -0.62
CA ASP A 83 7.68 -19.73 0.54
C ASP A 83 7.57 -18.61 1.60
N ASN A 84 8.42 -17.59 1.57
CA ASN A 84 8.30 -16.39 2.40
C ASN A 84 8.09 -15.18 1.49
N PRO A 85 6.95 -14.46 1.51
CA PRO A 85 5.95 -14.35 2.58
C PRO A 85 4.66 -15.20 2.44
N PHE A 86 4.51 -15.99 1.38
CA PHE A 86 3.25 -16.67 1.04
C PHE A 86 3.00 -17.97 1.79
N GLY A 87 3.98 -18.40 2.58
CA GLY A 87 4.00 -19.70 3.20
C GLY A 87 2.83 -19.93 4.14
N PHE A 88 2.49 -21.21 4.24
CA PHE A 88 1.40 -21.72 5.03
C PHE A 88 1.97 -22.70 6.05
N SER A 89 1.43 -22.70 7.27
CA SER A 89 1.73 -23.76 8.23
C SER A 89 1.03 -25.04 7.77
N VAL A 90 1.78 -25.95 7.14
CA VAL A 90 1.28 -27.28 6.80
C VAL A 90 0.97 -28.02 8.09
N ASP A 91 -0.28 -27.92 8.55
CA ASP A 91 -0.81 -28.89 9.49
C ASP A 91 -0.87 -30.23 8.72
N ARG A 92 -0.29 -31.29 9.28
CA ARG A 92 0.07 -32.56 8.61
C ARG A 92 -1.14 -33.35 8.06
N ARG A 93 -2.34 -32.74 8.06
CA ARG A 93 -3.64 -33.33 7.73
C ARG A 93 -4.34 -32.74 6.51
N LEU A 94 -3.93 -31.59 5.96
CA LEU A 94 -4.50 -31.08 4.71
C LEU A 94 -3.66 -31.55 3.50
N ALA A 95 -4.34 -31.93 2.43
CA ALA A 95 -3.71 -32.39 1.20
C ALA A 95 -2.77 -31.30 0.68
N ILE A 96 -1.52 -31.66 0.34
CA ILE A 96 -0.48 -30.76 -0.18
C ILE A 96 -1.01 -29.88 -1.34
N LYS A 97 -1.97 -30.38 -2.13
CA LYS A 97 -2.63 -29.64 -3.21
C LYS A 97 -3.42 -28.41 -2.72
N GLU A 98 -4.13 -28.51 -1.60
CA GLU A 98 -4.91 -27.40 -1.04
C GLU A 98 -3.99 -26.31 -0.48
N ALA A 99 -2.85 -26.70 0.10
CA ALA A 99 -1.85 -25.76 0.60
C ALA A 99 -1.19 -24.95 -0.54
N ILE A 100 -0.93 -25.59 -1.68
CA ILE A 100 -0.36 -24.94 -2.87
C ILE A 100 -1.35 -23.97 -3.51
N ASP A 101 -2.63 -24.34 -3.55
CA ASP A 101 -3.70 -23.47 -4.08
C ASP A 101 -3.89 -22.21 -3.23
N GLU A 102 -3.89 -22.35 -1.89
CA GLU A 102 -3.95 -21.23 -0.95
C GLU A 102 -2.74 -20.30 -1.09
N ALA A 103 -1.52 -20.84 -1.19
CA ALA A 103 -0.31 -20.04 -1.40
C ALA A 103 -0.35 -19.27 -2.74
N THR A 104 -0.85 -19.92 -3.79
CA THR A 104 -1.05 -19.30 -5.11
C THR A 104 -2.07 -18.16 -5.06
N SER A 105 -3.19 -18.37 -4.36
CA SER A 105 -4.22 -17.35 -4.14
C SER A 105 -3.65 -16.12 -3.43
N ARG A 106 -2.91 -16.34 -2.33
CA ARG A 106 -2.25 -15.27 -1.56
C ARG A 106 -1.19 -14.51 -2.37
N CYS A 107 -0.42 -15.21 -3.19
CA CYS A 107 0.53 -14.59 -4.12
C CYS A 107 -0.17 -13.60 -5.04
N ARG A 108 -1.28 -14.03 -5.66
CA ARG A 108 -2.05 -13.20 -6.59
C ARG A 108 -2.73 -12.02 -5.88
N GLU A 109 -3.28 -12.23 -4.70
CA GLU A 109 -3.90 -11.17 -3.89
C GLU A 109 -2.88 -10.11 -3.46
N THR A 110 -1.69 -10.53 -3.04
CA THR A 110 -0.63 -9.61 -2.61
C THR A 110 -0.05 -8.84 -3.79
N GLN A 111 0.11 -9.49 -4.96
CA GLN A 111 0.53 -8.81 -6.19
C GLN A 111 -0.48 -7.74 -6.61
N ALA A 112 -1.78 -8.08 -6.61
CA ALA A 112 -2.84 -7.12 -6.91
C ALA A 112 -2.84 -5.95 -5.91
N SER A 113 -2.70 -6.24 -4.62
CA SER A 113 -2.62 -5.22 -3.55
C SER A 113 -1.43 -4.29 -3.75
N THR A 114 -0.29 -4.83 -4.17
CA THR A 114 0.92 -4.04 -4.46
C THR A 114 0.70 -3.11 -5.64
N ALA A 115 0.05 -3.58 -6.71
CA ALA A 115 -0.32 -2.73 -7.83
C ALA A 115 -1.22 -1.57 -7.38
N PHE A 116 -2.24 -1.85 -6.56
CA PHE A 116 -3.12 -0.81 -6.01
C PHE A 116 -2.35 0.23 -5.19
N LEU A 117 -1.43 -0.18 -4.32
CA LEU A 117 -0.59 0.76 -3.55
C LEU A 117 0.22 1.69 -4.45
N TRP A 118 0.82 1.16 -5.52
CA TRP A 118 1.58 1.95 -6.49
C TRP A 118 0.69 2.90 -7.29
N PHE A 119 -0.51 2.45 -7.72
CA PHE A 119 -1.48 3.31 -8.37
C PHE A 119 -1.93 4.45 -7.46
N THR A 120 -2.27 4.15 -6.21
CA THR A 120 -2.67 5.16 -5.22
C THR A 120 -1.52 6.15 -4.98
N ALA A 121 -0.29 5.69 -4.82
CA ALA A 121 0.88 6.57 -4.68
C ALA A 121 1.04 7.50 -5.91
N ALA A 122 0.90 6.96 -7.13
CA ALA A 122 0.95 7.76 -8.35
C ALA A 122 -0.18 8.81 -8.42
N CYS A 123 -1.39 8.47 -7.97
CA CYS A 123 -2.49 9.42 -7.84
C CYS A 123 -2.14 10.56 -6.88
N PHE A 124 -1.65 10.24 -5.67
CA PHE A 124 -1.24 11.25 -4.69
C PHE A 124 -0.15 12.18 -5.24
N ILE A 125 0.89 11.63 -5.89
CA ILE A 125 1.93 12.41 -6.59
C ILE A 125 1.31 13.35 -7.63
N GLY A 126 0.36 12.84 -8.43
CA GLY A 126 -0.34 13.61 -9.44
C GLY A 126 -1.11 14.79 -8.82
N THR A 127 -1.85 14.58 -7.74
CA THR A 127 -2.57 15.64 -7.02
C THR A 127 -1.62 16.68 -6.44
N THR A 128 -0.52 16.27 -5.78
CA THR A 128 0.48 17.20 -5.24
C THR A 128 1.13 18.02 -6.36
N ALA A 129 1.44 17.40 -7.50
CA ALA A 129 2.00 18.10 -8.65
C ALA A 129 1.02 19.15 -9.22
N ILE A 130 -0.26 18.80 -9.34
CA ILE A 130 -1.31 19.74 -9.79
C ILE A 130 -1.46 20.90 -8.80
N GLN A 131 -1.47 20.63 -7.48
CA GLN A 131 -1.51 21.67 -6.45
C GLN A 131 -0.31 22.62 -6.54
N PHE A 132 0.89 22.08 -6.78
CA PHE A 132 2.12 22.89 -6.90
C PHE A 132 2.14 23.73 -8.19
N LEU A 133 1.69 23.16 -9.32
CA LEU A 133 1.53 23.89 -10.57
C LEU A 133 0.44 24.98 -10.45
N GLY A 134 -0.62 24.71 -9.69
CA GLY A 134 -1.66 25.70 -9.35
C GLY A 134 -1.12 26.85 -8.50
N HIS A 135 -0.30 26.56 -7.48
CA HIS A 135 0.38 27.57 -6.66
C HIS A 135 1.29 28.48 -7.50
N LYS A 136 2.03 27.94 -8.47
CA LYS A 136 2.87 28.74 -9.38
C LYS A 136 2.06 29.60 -10.37
N ARG A 137 0.81 29.24 -10.68
CA ARG A 137 -0.09 30.02 -11.56
C ARG A 137 -0.94 31.06 -10.81
N GLY A 138 -0.98 31.03 -9.48
CA GLY A 138 -1.75 31.94 -8.62
C GLY A 138 -1.03 33.25 -8.21
N GLY A 139 0.14 33.57 -8.78
CA GLY A 139 0.85 34.84 -8.56
C GLY A 139 0.39 36.00 -9.45
N GLY A 140 -0.81 35.91 -10.04
CA GLY A 140 -1.38 36.94 -10.91
C GLY A 140 -2.60 37.60 -10.27
N ALA A 141 -2.37 38.69 -9.55
CA ALA A 141 -3.31 39.80 -9.31
C ALA A 141 -4.79 39.44 -9.08
N ALA A 142 -5.14 39.09 -7.84
CA ALA A 142 -6.44 39.51 -7.30
C ALA A 142 -6.34 41.01 -6.95
N SER A 143 -6.29 41.87 -7.97
CA SER A 143 -6.78 43.24 -7.85
C SER A 143 -8.29 43.17 -7.93
N TYR A 144 -8.99 43.42 -6.82
CA TYR A 144 -10.34 43.95 -6.89
C TYR A 144 -10.41 45.24 -6.06
N PRO A 145 -11.20 46.23 -6.53
CA PRO A 145 -11.18 47.63 -6.10
C PRO A 145 -11.76 47.87 -4.71
#